data_AF-A0A2N9NRS1-F1
#
_entry.id   AF-A0A2N9NRS1-F1
#
_cell.length_a   1.000
_cell.length_b   1.000
_cell.length_c   1.000
_cell.angle_alpha   90.00
_cell.angle_beta   90.00
_cell.angle_gamma   90.00
#
_symmetry.space_group_name_H-M   'P 1'
#
loop_
_entity.id
_entity.type
_entity.pdbx_description
1 polymer ?
#
loop_
_entity_poly.entity_id
_entity_poly.type
_entity_poly.pdbx_seq_one_letter_code
_entity_poly.pdbx_strand_id
1 'polypeptide(L)'
;MKSTQYPLQVPEDLMSELESTARSHSLSKADVMRQSMRFGLPVLRKRLSAVAGRVTNVEPLPRKVLEEIYSRPERDEPGVKQLSRAQPKGVRD
;
A
#
# COMPACT_ATOMS: atom_id res chain seq x y z
N MET A 1 -15.80 28.41 4.38
CA MET A 1 -15.37 26.99 4.48
C MET A 1 -14.59 26.82 5.76
N LYS A 2 -14.77 25.73 6.52
CA LYS A 2 -13.89 25.42 7.65
C LYS A 2 -12.54 24.96 7.08
N SER A 3 -11.45 25.60 7.50
CA SER A 3 -10.09 25.27 7.09
C SER A 3 -9.25 24.97 8.31
N THR A 4 -8.49 23.88 8.26
CA THR A 4 -7.54 23.52 9.31
C THR A 4 -6.15 23.92 8.84
N GLN A 5 -5.39 24.62 9.69
CA GLN A 5 -4.01 24.97 9.39
C GLN A 5 -3.14 23.70 9.49
N TYR A 6 -2.42 23.39 8.42
CA TYR A 6 -1.53 22.24 8.35
C TYR A 6 -0.13 22.72 7.93
N PRO A 7 0.88 22.63 8.81
CA PRO A 7 2.25 22.94 8.43
C PRO A 7 2.77 21.82 7.52
N LEU A 8 3.16 22.18 6.30
CA LEU A 8 3.73 21.25 5.32
C LEU A 8 5.13 21.72 4.93
N GLN A 9 6.10 20.82 5.02
CA GLN A 9 7.42 21.05 4.44
C GLN A 9 7.35 20.78 2.94
N VAL A 10 7.81 21.73 2.14
CA VAL A 10 7.77 21.67 0.68
C VAL A 10 9.20 21.85 0.16
N PRO A 11 9.71 20.96 -0.70
CA PRO A 11 11.02 21.13 -1.35
C PRO A 11 11.10 22.44 -2.14
N GLU A 12 12.29 23.02 -2.22
CA GLU A 12 12.51 24.31 -2.89
C GLU A 12 12.12 24.29 -4.37
N ASP A 13 12.43 23.20 -5.07
CA ASP A 13 12.09 23.02 -6.49
C ASP A 13 10.57 23.10 -6.70
N LEU A 14 9.80 22.38 -5.88
CA LEU A 14 8.34 22.37 -5.95
C LEU A 14 7.74 23.73 -5.54
N MET A 15 8.37 24.44 -4.61
CA MET A 15 7.97 25.80 -4.25
C MET A 15 8.16 26.77 -5.43
N SER A 16 9.24 26.62 -6.20
CA SER A 16 9.50 27.46 -7.38
C SER A 16 8.45 27.26 -8.49
N GLU A 17 8.05 26.01 -8.74
CA GLU A 17 6.96 25.68 -9.67
C GLU A 17 5.62 26.23 -9.20
N LEU A 18 5.36 26.14 -7.89
CA LEU A 18 4.14 26.65 -7.30
C LEU A 18 4.05 28.17 -7.41
N GLU A 19 5.17 28.88 -7.23
CA GLU A 19 5.26 30.32 -7.42
C GLU A 19 5.05 30.75 -8.86
N SER A 20 5.69 30.10 -9.81
CA SER A 20 5.53 30.42 -11.24
C SER A 20 4.09 30.19 -11.70
N THR A 21 3.45 29.11 -11.24
CA THR A 21 2.05 28.80 -11.51
C THR A 21 1.11 29.84 -10.87
N ALA A 22 1.37 30.22 -9.62
CA ALA A 22 0.60 31.26 -8.92
C ALA A 22 0.67 32.61 -9.64
N ARG A 23 1.85 33.02 -10.11
CA ARG A 23 2.05 34.24 -10.89
C ARG A 23 1.32 34.18 -12.22
N SER A 24 1.42 33.07 -12.94
CA SER A 24 0.81 32.89 -14.27
C SER A 24 -0.72 32.96 -14.24
N HIS A 25 -1.33 32.44 -13.17
CA HIS A 25 -2.79 32.41 -13.02
C HIS A 25 -3.36 33.48 -12.10
N SER A 26 -2.53 34.39 -11.58
CA SER A 26 -2.94 35.42 -10.60
C SER A 26 -3.67 34.84 -9.38
N LEU A 27 -3.22 33.67 -8.91
CA LEU A 27 -3.79 32.97 -7.75
C LEU A 27 -2.86 33.07 -6.54
N SER A 28 -3.42 32.93 -5.34
CA SER A 28 -2.59 32.75 -4.15
C SER A 28 -1.88 31.39 -4.18
N LYS A 29 -0.69 31.29 -3.58
CA LYS A 29 0.03 30.01 -3.43
C LYS A 29 -0.86 28.94 -2.78
N ALA A 30 -1.64 29.34 -1.77
CA ALA A 30 -2.55 28.44 -1.07
C ALA A 30 -3.69 27.95 -1.97
N ASP A 31 -4.20 28.79 -2.86
CA ASP A 31 -5.20 28.36 -3.85
C ASP A 31 -4.63 27.40 -4.87
N VAL A 32 -3.42 27.67 -5.38
CA VAL A 32 -2.73 26.75 -6.30
C VAL A 32 -2.53 25.38 -5.64
N MET A 33 -2.08 25.32 -4.38
CA MET A 33 -1.98 24.07 -3.63
C MET A 33 -3.34 23.35 -3.50
N ARG A 34 -4.40 24.09 -3.17
CA ARG A 34 -5.74 23.49 -3.04
C ARG A 34 -6.26 22.93 -4.37
N GLN A 35 -6.03 23.64 -5.46
CA GLN A 35 -6.46 23.20 -6.79
C GLN A 35 -5.63 22.02 -7.27
N SER A 36 -4.29 22.06 -7.09
CA SER A 36 -3.43 20.94 -7.45
C SER A 36 -3.78 19.67 -6.68
N MET A 37 -4.12 19.78 -5.39
CA MET A 37 -4.63 18.66 -4.60
C MET A 37 -5.96 18.14 -5.13
N ARG A 38 -6.92 19.03 -5.44
CA ARG A 38 -8.22 18.61 -6.01
C ARG A 38 -8.08 17.83 -7.31
N PHE A 39 -7.20 18.27 -8.20
CA PHE A 39 -6.96 17.60 -9.47
C PHE A 39 -6.08 16.35 -9.33
N GLY A 40 -5.09 16.38 -8.45
CA GLY A 40 -4.09 15.32 -8.29
C GLY A 40 -4.56 14.14 -7.43
N LEU A 41 -5.39 14.36 -6.40
CA LEU A 41 -5.80 13.30 -5.46
C LEU A 41 -6.49 12.10 -6.13
N PRO A 42 -7.42 12.28 -7.10
CA PRO A 42 -8.02 11.15 -7.80
C PRO A 42 -6.99 10.31 -8.59
N VAL A 43 -6.02 10.97 -9.22
CA VAL A 43 -4.94 10.32 -9.98
C VAL A 43 -3.99 9.59 -9.04
N LEU A 44 -3.61 10.24 -7.94
CA LEU A 44 -2.76 9.67 -6.90
C LEU A 44 -3.40 8.41 -6.31
N ARG A 45 -4.70 8.47 -5.97
CA ARG A 45 -5.44 7.31 -5.46
C ARG A 45 -5.37 6.14 -6.44
N LYS A 46 -5.63 6.37 -7.73
CA LYS A 46 -5.56 5.30 -8.75
C LYS A 46 -4.16 4.69 -8.85
N ARG A 47 -3.11 5.51 -8.86
CA ARG A 47 -1.71 5.04 -8.94
C ARG A 47 -1.30 4.26 -7.70
N LEU A 48 -1.64 4.76 -6.50
CA LEU A 48 -1.33 4.07 -5.26
C LEU A 48 -2.13 2.78 -5.09
N SER A 49 -3.39 2.74 -5.52
CA SER A 49 -4.19 1.50 -5.52
C SER A 49 -3.64 0.46 -6.49
N ALA A 50 -3.05 0.87 -7.62
CA ALA A 50 -2.39 -0.05 -8.54
C ALA A 50 -1.11 -0.66 -7.93
N VAL A 51 -0.36 0.13 -7.15
CA VAL A 51 0.86 -0.33 -6.45
C VAL A 51 0.54 -1.12 -5.18
N ALA A 52 -0.57 -0.81 -4.50
CA ALA A 52 -1.10 -1.59 -3.38
C ALA A 52 -1.87 -2.85 -3.83
N GLY A 53 -1.96 -3.08 -5.15
CA GLY A 53 -2.40 -4.34 -5.72
C GLY A 53 -1.49 -5.48 -5.26
N ARG A 54 -2.12 -6.58 -4.86
CA ARG A 54 -1.50 -7.84 -4.40
C ARG A 54 -0.27 -8.18 -5.28
N VAL A 55 0.91 -8.35 -4.65
CA VAL A 55 2.19 -8.66 -5.31
C VAL A 55 2.19 -10.03 -6.03
N THR A 56 1.14 -10.84 -5.84
CA THR A 56 1.05 -12.19 -6.40
C THR A 56 0.16 -12.23 -7.65
N ASN A 57 0.66 -12.78 -8.76
CA ASN A 57 -0.10 -13.05 -10.00
C ASN A 57 -1.23 -14.08 -9.86
N VAL A 58 -1.49 -14.60 -8.67
CA VAL A 58 -2.49 -15.65 -8.44
C VAL A 58 -3.67 -15.06 -7.68
N GLU A 59 -4.88 -15.35 -8.18
CA GLU A 59 -6.12 -14.96 -7.52
C GLU A 59 -6.19 -15.56 -6.11
N PRO A 60 -6.70 -14.81 -5.11
CA PRO A 60 -6.98 -15.39 -3.81
C PRO A 60 -7.91 -16.58 -3.93
N LEU A 61 -7.63 -17.63 -3.15
CA LEU A 61 -8.62 -18.65 -2.88
C LEU A 61 -9.89 -18.00 -2.32
N PRO A 62 -11.09 -18.44 -2.75
CA PRO A 62 -12.35 -17.94 -2.22
C PRO A 62 -12.39 -18.05 -0.70
N ARG A 63 -13.01 -17.06 -0.04
CA ARG A 63 -13.04 -16.96 1.43
C ARG A 63 -13.56 -18.24 2.11
N LYS A 64 -14.57 -18.88 1.52
CA LYS A 64 -15.12 -20.17 1.99
C LYS A 64 -14.06 -21.30 1.99
N VAL A 65 -13.22 -21.35 0.97
CA VAL A 65 -12.14 -22.35 0.84
C VAL A 65 -11.05 -22.09 1.89
N LEU A 66 -10.69 -20.82 2.12
CA LEU A 66 -9.75 -20.47 3.17
C LEU A 66 -10.30 -20.83 4.56
N GLU A 67 -11.55 -20.46 4.84
CA GLU A 67 -12.22 -20.80 6.11
C GLU A 67 -12.29 -22.31 6.31
N GLU A 68 -12.56 -23.10 5.27
CA GLU A 68 -12.54 -24.56 5.36
C GLU A 68 -11.13 -25.13 5.63
N ILE A 69 -10.09 -24.65 4.91
CA ILE A 69 -8.70 -25.10 5.11
C ILE A 69 -8.22 -24.80 6.54
N TYR A 70 -8.50 -23.61 7.06
CA TYR A 70 -8.02 -23.16 8.37
C TYR A 70 -8.94 -23.53 9.54
N SER A 71 -10.18 -23.96 9.28
CA SER A 71 -11.09 -24.46 10.32
C SER A 71 -10.92 -25.94 10.62
N ARG A 72 -10.22 -26.69 9.76
CA ARG A 72 -9.89 -28.09 10.03
C ARG A 72 -8.92 -28.15 11.22
N PRO A 73 -9.28 -28.84 12.33
CA PRO A 73 -8.39 -29.02 13.48
C PRO A 73 -7.23 -29.97 13.19
N GLU A 74 -7.25 -30.67 12.06
CA GLU A 74 -6.17 -31.53 11.60
C GLU A 74 -4.97 -30.68 11.13
N ARG A 75 -4.22 -30.14 12.10
CA ARG A 75 -2.76 -30.24 11.96
C ARG A 75 -2.49 -31.71 11.72
N ASP A 76 -1.95 -32.03 10.56
CA ASP A 76 -1.54 -33.37 10.16
C ASP A 76 -0.33 -33.80 11.02
N GLU A 77 -0.44 -33.71 12.36
CA GLU A 77 0.56 -34.09 13.33
C GLU A 77 1.14 -35.48 13.08
N PRO A 78 0.34 -36.52 12.75
CA PRO A 78 0.90 -37.81 12.39
C PRO A 78 1.75 -37.73 11.12
N GLY A 79 1.29 -37.05 10.07
CA GLY A 79 2.07 -36.85 8.83
C GLY A 79 3.35 -36.04 9.05
N VAL A 80 3.27 -34.95 9.82
CA VAL A 80 4.41 -34.10 10.22
C VAL A 80 5.41 -34.89 11.06
N LYS A 81 4.94 -35.72 12.02
CA LYS A 81 5.82 -36.60 12.83
C LYS A 81 6.49 -37.67 11.97
N GLN A 82 5.78 -38.24 10.99
CA GLN A 82 6.32 -39.25 10.09
C GLN A 82 7.38 -38.65 9.17
N LEU A 83 7.12 -37.48 8.59
CA LEU A 83 8.08 -36.72 7.79
C LEU A 83 9.28 -36.24 8.63
N SER A 84 9.06 -35.77 9.85
CA SER A 84 10.14 -35.35 10.77
C SER A 84 11.04 -36.51 11.20
N ARG A 85 10.50 -37.73 11.30
CA ARG A 85 11.27 -38.95 11.58
C ARG A 85 12.01 -39.49 10.36
N ALA A 86 11.46 -39.27 9.16
CA ALA A 86 12.06 -39.69 7.90
C ALA A 86 13.18 -38.75 7.43
N GLN A 87 13.28 -37.54 8.00
CA GLN A 87 14.42 -36.67 7.73
C GLN A 87 15.66 -37.18 8.48
N PRO A 88 16.80 -37.39 7.77
CA PRO A 88 18.05 -37.65 8.46
C PRO A 88 18.37 -36.41 9.30
N LYS A 89 18.35 -36.55 10.62
CA LYS A 89 18.96 -35.56 11.51
C LYS A 89 20.43 -35.57 11.14
N GLY A 90 20.86 -34.58 10.36
CA GLY A 90 22.27 -34.40 10.05
C GLY A 90 23.04 -34.40 11.37
N VAL A 91 23.79 -35.47 11.61
CA VAL A 91 24.86 -35.48 12.59
C VAL A 91 25.87 -34.49 12.06
N ARG A 92 25.94 -33.32 12.70
CA ARG A 92 27.11 -32.45 12.63
C ARG A 92 27.94 -32.81 13.86
N ASP A 93 29.05 -33.48 13.56
CA ASP A 93 30.27 -33.77 14.35
C ASP A 93 30.10 -34.19 15.82
#